data_AF-A0A933YLU1-F1
#
_entry.id   AF-A0A933YLU1-F1
#
_cell.length_a   1.000
_cell.length_b   1.000
_cell.length_c   1.000
_cell.angle_alpha   90.00
_cell.angle_beta   90.00
_cell.angle_gamma   90.00
#
_symmetry.space_group_name_H-M   'P 1'
#
loop_
_entity.id
_entity.type
_entity.pdbx_description
1 polymer ?
#
loop_
_entity_poly.entity_id
_entity_poly.type
_entity_poly.pdbx_seq_one_letter_code
_entity_poly.pdbx_strand_id
1 'polypeptide(L)'
;MTKEISRYTTVLKVKKHQEKVTQQQLKQIQEEHQQQQDRLDVLHNKRDDAVKGTHNFGRAKATDIQVQRAFLFKLSRQIYQQSAKVDEIREEEEIKRQELTRKAQSRQMVEKLDEKKKAEAARQADRVEQELIDDLAGRPSKVTEES
;
A
#
# COMPACT_ATOMS: atom_id res chain seq x y z
N MET A 1 -36.99 -15.02 7.11
CA MET A 1 -36.08 -13.87 6.88
C MET A 1 -34.96 -14.30 5.95
N THR A 2 -35.15 -14.14 4.66
CA THR A 2 -34.14 -14.42 3.63
C THR A 2 -33.03 -13.38 3.77
N LYS A 3 -31.79 -13.83 4.03
CA LYS A 3 -30.59 -12.98 3.94
C LYS A 3 -30.47 -12.51 2.49
N GLU A 4 -31.05 -11.37 2.15
CA GLU A 4 -30.65 -10.67 0.94
C GLU A 4 -29.17 -10.31 1.09
N ILE A 5 -28.32 -11.04 0.36
CA ILE A 5 -26.91 -10.69 0.25
C ILE A 5 -26.88 -9.37 -0.53
N SER A 6 -26.75 -8.26 0.20
CA SER A 6 -26.56 -6.92 -0.38
C SER A 6 -25.49 -7.01 -1.47
N ARG A 7 -25.78 -6.53 -2.68
CA ARG A 7 -24.85 -6.53 -3.82
C ARG A 7 -23.50 -5.91 -3.44
N TYR A 8 -23.49 -4.97 -2.50
CA TYR A 8 -22.28 -4.34 -1.97
C TYR A 8 -21.43 -5.28 -1.11
N THR A 9 -22.02 -6.28 -0.44
CA THR A 9 -21.27 -7.24 0.40
C THR A 9 -20.26 -8.04 -0.42
N THR A 10 -20.64 -8.50 -1.61
CA THR A 10 -19.73 -9.23 -2.51
C THR A 10 -18.64 -8.31 -3.04
N VAL A 11 -18.99 -7.08 -3.46
CA VAL A 11 -18.01 -6.08 -3.93
C VAL A 11 -17.01 -5.74 -2.83
N LEU A 12 -17.47 -5.56 -1.59
CA LEU A 12 -16.62 -5.29 -0.43
C LEU A 12 -15.64 -6.42 -0.15
N LYS A 13 -16.07 -7.68 -0.26
CA LYS A 13 -15.17 -8.83 -0.10
C LYS A 13 -14.05 -8.80 -1.15
N VAL A 14 -14.39 -8.56 -2.42
CA VAL A 14 -13.41 -8.46 -3.51
C VAL A 14 -12.44 -7.30 -3.27
N LYS A 15 -12.95 -6.11 -2.89
CA LYS A 15 -12.11 -4.93 -2.62
C LYS A 15 -11.16 -5.16 -1.45
N LYS A 16 -11.64 -5.75 -0.34
CA LYS A 16 -10.80 -6.13 0.81
C LYS A 16 -9.72 -7.12 0.42
N HIS A 17 -10.04 -8.10 -0.43
CA HIS A 17 -9.06 -9.06 -0.92
C HIS A 17 -7.99 -8.37 -1.79
N GLN A 18 -8.40 -7.51 -2.72
CA GLN A 18 -7.47 -6.76 -3.58
C GLN A 18 -6.53 -5.85 -2.78
N GLU A 19 -7.05 -5.16 -1.76
CA GLU A 19 -6.24 -4.34 -0.84
C GLU A 19 -5.23 -5.20 -0.09
N LYS A 20 -5.66 -6.34 0.46
CA LYS A 20 -4.78 -7.28 1.17
C LYS A 20 -3.65 -7.82 0.27
N VAL A 21 -3.95 -8.19 -0.97
CA VAL A 21 -2.94 -8.65 -1.93
C VAL A 21 -1.93 -7.55 -2.22
N THR A 22 -2.38 -6.32 -2.47
CA THR A 22 -1.48 -5.18 -2.70
C THR A 22 -0.64 -4.85 -1.48
N GLN A 23 -1.21 -4.97 -0.28
CA GLN A 23 -0.46 -4.79 0.96
C GLN A 23 0.65 -5.83 1.12
N GLN A 24 0.39 -7.09 0.76
CA GLN A 24 1.41 -8.14 0.76
C GLN A 24 2.52 -7.87 -0.27
N GLN A 25 2.15 -7.43 -1.47
CA GLN A 25 3.13 -7.03 -2.50
C GLN A 25 4.00 -5.86 -2.03
N LEU A 26 3.40 -4.82 -1.43
CA LEU A 26 4.14 -3.68 -0.88
C LEU A 26 5.14 -4.13 0.17
N LYS A 27 4.74 -5.05 1.07
CA LYS A 27 5.62 -5.60 2.08
C LYS A 27 6.82 -6.33 1.46
N GLN A 28 6.61 -7.11 0.41
CA GLN A 28 7.69 -7.81 -0.30
C GLN A 28 8.68 -6.82 -0.93
N ILE A 29 8.18 -5.76 -1.56
CA ILE A 29 9.02 -4.70 -2.15
C ILE A 29 9.83 -4.00 -1.06
N GLN A 30 9.23 -3.72 0.10
CA GLN A 30 9.92 -3.10 1.24
C GLN A 30 11.03 -4.00 1.81
N GLU A 31 10.79 -5.30 1.91
CA GLU A 31 11.81 -6.27 2.31
C GLU A 31 12.96 -6.31 1.29
N GLU A 32 12.66 -6.28 -0.01
CA GLU A 32 13.68 -6.24 -1.05
C GLU A 32 14.48 -4.93 -1.03
N HIS A 33 13.80 -3.79 -0.85
CA HIS A 33 14.41 -2.47 -0.74
C HIS A 33 15.43 -2.45 0.41
N GLN A 34 15.03 -2.91 1.60
CA GLN A 34 15.92 -2.99 2.75
C GLN A 34 17.14 -3.88 2.44
N GLN A 35 16.94 -5.05 1.84
CA GLN A 35 18.04 -5.95 1.47
C GLN A 35 19.01 -5.31 0.47
N GLN A 36 18.50 -4.55 -0.52
CA GLN A 36 19.36 -3.86 -1.48
C GLN A 36 20.09 -2.67 -0.86
N GLN A 37 19.46 -1.96 0.08
CA GLN A 37 20.09 -0.89 0.85
C GLN A 37 21.21 -1.44 1.74
N ASP A 38 20.97 -2.53 2.46
CA ASP A 38 22.00 -3.17 3.29
C ASP A 38 23.22 -3.59 2.43
N ARG A 39 22.98 -4.10 1.21
CA ARG A 39 24.05 -4.43 0.26
C ARG A 39 24.82 -3.19 -0.19
N LEU A 40 24.13 -2.08 -0.45
CA LEU A 40 24.75 -0.81 -0.82
C LEU A 40 25.63 -0.29 0.32
N ASP A 41 25.13 -0.35 1.56
CA ASP A 41 25.87 0.06 2.76
C ASP A 41 27.13 -0.79 2.96
N VAL A 42 27.04 -2.10 2.76
CA VAL A 42 28.21 -3.00 2.77
C VAL A 42 29.24 -2.60 1.71
N LEU A 43 28.82 -2.22 0.50
CA LEU A 43 29.75 -1.76 -0.53
C LEU A 43 30.40 -0.43 -0.17
N HIS A 44 29.65 0.52 0.42
CA HIS A 44 30.21 1.77 0.92
C HIS A 44 31.21 1.54 2.04
N ASN A 45 30.90 0.68 3.00
CA ASN A 45 31.84 0.33 4.07
C ASN A 45 33.13 -0.29 3.51
N LYS A 46 33.01 -1.23 2.56
CA LYS A 46 34.17 -1.81 1.86
C LYS A 46 35.01 -0.77 1.13
N ARG A 47 34.38 0.25 0.53
CA ARG A 47 35.08 1.37 -0.11
C ARG A 47 35.87 2.15 0.93
N ASP A 48 35.22 2.50 2.03
CA ASP A 48 35.79 3.37 3.04
C ASP A 48 36.96 2.69 3.74
N ASP A 49 36.85 1.39 4.01
CA ASP A 49 37.94 0.57 4.53
C ASP A 49 39.11 0.48 3.53
N ALA A 50 38.82 0.28 2.24
CA ALA A 50 39.83 0.24 1.19
C ALA A 50 40.55 1.59 1.01
N VAL A 51 39.83 2.71 1.16
CA VAL A 51 40.41 4.07 1.12
C VAL A 51 41.23 4.33 2.38
N LYS A 52 40.74 4.01 3.58
CA LYS A 52 41.54 4.12 4.82
C LYS A 52 42.82 3.30 4.74
N GLY A 53 42.76 2.09 4.18
CA GLY A 53 43.91 1.24 3.92
C GLY A 53 44.95 1.90 2.99
N THR A 54 44.52 2.71 2.02
CA THR A 54 45.45 3.40 1.10
C THR A 54 46.37 4.41 1.79
N HIS A 55 45.95 5.02 2.90
CA HIS A 55 46.76 6.00 3.62
C HIS A 55 47.92 5.38 4.43
N ASN A 56 47.92 4.06 4.65
CA ASN A 56 48.96 3.36 5.41
C ASN A 56 50.13 2.86 4.55
N PHE A 57 50.12 3.12 3.24
CA PHE A 57 51.16 2.68 2.33
C PHE A 57 52.32 3.69 2.22
N GLY A 58 53.20 3.71 3.23
CA GLY A 58 54.38 4.58 3.22
C GLY A 58 55.39 4.27 2.09
N ARG A 59 55.60 2.98 1.75
CA ARG A 59 56.51 2.50 0.69
C ARG A 59 55.87 1.41 -0.19
N ALA A 60 54.65 1.62 -0.68
CA ALA A 60 54.04 0.69 -1.63
C ALA A 60 54.82 0.64 -2.95
N LYS A 61 54.93 -0.55 -3.55
CA LYS A 61 55.42 -0.66 -4.93
C LYS A 61 54.40 -0.05 -5.88
N ALA A 62 54.84 0.49 -7.02
CA ALA A 62 53.96 1.10 -8.01
C ALA A 62 52.84 0.13 -8.49
N THR A 63 53.14 -1.17 -8.53
CA THR A 63 52.18 -2.24 -8.85
C THR A 63 51.06 -2.34 -7.83
N ASP A 64 51.36 -2.21 -6.54
CA ASP A 64 50.37 -2.33 -5.46
C ASP A 64 49.39 -1.14 -5.51
N ILE A 65 49.90 0.05 -5.82
CA ILE A 65 49.10 1.26 -6.03
C ILE A 65 48.16 1.09 -7.23
N GLN A 66 48.64 0.52 -8.34
CA GLN A 66 47.82 0.27 -9.53
C GLN A 66 46.70 -0.74 -9.26
N VAL A 67 47.01 -1.86 -8.58
CA VAL A 67 46.02 -2.87 -8.18
C VAL A 67 44.95 -2.24 -7.31
N GLN A 68 45.34 -1.43 -6.32
CA GLN A 68 44.40 -0.79 -5.41
C GLN A 68 43.51 0.24 -6.12
N ARG A 69 44.06 1.02 -7.05
CA ARG A 69 43.26 1.94 -7.89
C ARG A 69 42.24 1.19 -8.74
N ALA A 70 42.64 0.07 -9.36
CA ALA A 70 41.73 -0.74 -10.16
C ALA A 70 40.61 -1.36 -9.29
N PHE A 71 40.95 -1.80 -8.08
CA PHE A 71 39.97 -2.30 -7.10
C PHE A 71 38.96 -1.22 -6.71
N LEU A 72 39.42 -0.04 -6.30
CA LEU A 72 38.55 1.10 -5.95
C LEU A 72 37.66 1.52 -7.11
N PHE A 73 38.19 1.55 -8.34
CA PHE A 73 37.39 1.86 -9.52
C PHE A 73 36.27 0.84 -9.74
N LYS A 74 36.59 -0.47 -9.65
CA LYS A 74 35.59 -1.54 -9.76
C LYS A 74 34.52 -1.42 -8.68
N LEU A 75 34.93 -1.13 -7.45
CA LEU A 75 34.02 -1.00 -6.32
C LEU A 75 33.09 0.22 -6.46
N SER A 76 33.61 1.37 -6.91
CA SER A 76 32.80 2.55 -7.23
C SER A 76 31.76 2.26 -8.31
N ARG A 77 32.13 1.47 -9.34
CA ARG A 77 31.16 1.03 -10.36
C ARG A 77 30.07 0.13 -9.77
N GLN A 78 30.43 -0.78 -8.87
CA GLN A 78 29.45 -1.64 -8.18
C GLN A 78 28.50 -0.83 -7.31
N ILE A 79 29.02 0.16 -6.57
CA ILE A 79 28.21 1.10 -5.77
C ILE A 79 27.22 1.85 -6.68
N TYR A 80 27.70 2.38 -7.80
CA TYR A 80 26.84 3.09 -8.75
C TYR A 80 25.70 2.20 -9.27
N GLN A 81 26.01 0.96 -9.68
CA GLN A 81 25.01 0.01 -10.15
C GLN A 81 24.02 -0.40 -9.05
N GLN A 82 24.50 -0.61 -7.83
CA GLN A 82 23.65 -0.97 -6.69
C GLN A 82 22.76 0.20 -6.25
N SER A 83 23.26 1.43 -6.29
CA SER A 83 22.48 2.65 -6.03
C SER A 83 21.34 2.78 -7.03
N ALA A 84 21.62 2.60 -8.33
CA ALA A 84 20.57 2.64 -9.36
C ALA A 84 19.49 1.59 -9.12
N LYS A 85 19.87 0.38 -8.65
CA LYS A 85 18.92 -0.66 -8.29
C LYS A 85 18.06 -0.30 -7.07
N VAL A 86 18.66 0.32 -6.05
CA VAL A 86 17.91 0.83 -4.88
C VAL A 86 16.91 1.90 -5.32
N ASP A 87 17.32 2.82 -6.19
CA ASP A 87 16.45 3.87 -6.71
C ASP A 87 15.26 3.31 -7.51
N GLU A 88 15.50 2.29 -8.35
CA GLU A 88 14.45 1.58 -9.09
C GLU A 88 13.42 0.93 -8.16
N ILE A 89 13.88 0.21 -7.14
CA ILE A 89 12.99 -0.44 -6.17
C ILE A 89 12.21 0.60 -5.35
N ARG A 90 12.86 1.73 -5.01
CA ARG A 90 12.19 2.83 -4.29
C ARG A 90 11.07 3.45 -5.12
N GLU A 91 11.27 3.60 -6.43
CA GLU A 91 10.21 4.05 -7.34
C GLU A 91 9.06 3.04 -7.39
N GLU A 92 9.37 1.74 -7.48
CA GLU A 92 8.36 0.67 -7.43
C GLU A 92 7.57 0.66 -6.11
N GLU A 93 8.26 0.85 -4.98
CA GLU A 93 7.64 0.98 -3.66
C GLU A 93 6.63 2.11 -3.61
N GLU A 94 6.99 3.29 -4.13
CA GLU A 94 6.11 4.45 -4.17
C GLU A 94 4.88 4.22 -5.07
N ILE A 95 5.08 3.63 -6.25
CA ILE A 95 3.98 3.25 -7.15
C ILE A 95 3.01 2.30 -6.42
N LYS A 96 3.54 1.28 -5.74
CA LYS A 96 2.72 0.30 -5.01
C LYS A 96 2.00 0.93 -3.81
N ARG A 97 2.64 1.88 -3.12
CA ARG A 97 2.03 2.64 -2.02
C ARG A 97 0.84 3.48 -2.51
N GLN A 98 0.98 4.13 -3.66
CA GLN A 98 -0.11 4.87 -4.30
C GLN A 98 -1.24 3.94 -4.74
N GLU A 99 -0.92 2.77 -5.30
CA GLU A 99 -1.90 1.74 -5.65
C GLU A 99 -2.71 1.29 -4.43
N LEU A 100 -2.04 1.01 -3.30
CA LEU A 100 -2.68 0.62 -2.05
C LEU A 100 -3.64 1.70 -1.56
N THR A 101 -3.21 2.96 -1.60
CA THR A 101 -4.03 4.11 -1.19
C THR A 101 -5.30 4.21 -2.03
N ARG A 102 -5.19 4.09 -3.37
CA ARG A 102 -6.35 4.11 -4.27
C ARG A 102 -7.30 2.94 -4.00
N LYS A 103 -6.78 1.74 -3.72
CA LYS A 103 -7.60 0.57 -3.38
C LYS A 103 -8.33 0.75 -2.05
N ALA A 104 -7.67 1.29 -1.03
CA ALA A 104 -8.28 1.60 0.26
C ALA A 104 -9.40 2.64 0.12
N GLN A 105 -9.16 3.73 -0.63
CA GLN A 105 -10.20 4.73 -0.93
C GLN A 105 -11.39 4.12 -1.68
N SER A 106 -11.13 3.28 -2.69
CA SER A 106 -12.18 2.58 -3.43
C SER A 106 -13.02 1.67 -2.53
N ARG A 107 -12.39 0.93 -1.60
CA ARG A 107 -13.11 0.13 -0.59
C ARG A 107 -13.98 1.02 0.29
N GLN A 108 -13.42 2.08 0.88
CA GLN A 108 -14.14 2.98 1.77
C GLN A 108 -15.36 3.62 1.10
N MET A 109 -15.27 3.96 -0.20
CA MET A 109 -16.41 4.46 -0.96
C MET A 109 -17.54 3.44 -1.02
N VAL A 110 -17.23 2.16 -1.29
CA VAL A 110 -18.24 1.10 -1.32
C VAL A 110 -18.82 0.83 0.07
N GLU A 111 -18.03 0.93 1.14
CA GLU A 111 -18.51 0.79 2.52
C GLU A 111 -19.56 1.86 2.85
N LYS A 112 -19.26 3.13 2.53
CA LYS A 112 -20.22 4.23 2.72
C LYS A 112 -21.51 4.04 1.91
N LEU A 113 -21.42 3.49 0.69
CA LEU A 113 -22.60 3.20 -0.12
C LEU A 113 -23.46 2.08 0.48
N ASP A 114 -22.84 1.01 0.99
CA ASP A 114 -23.54 -0.08 1.67
C ASP A 114 -24.21 0.40 2.96
N GLU A 115 -23.51 1.22 3.75
CA GLU A 115 -24.05 1.84 4.97
C GLU A 115 -25.26 2.73 4.66
N LYS A 116 -25.16 3.60 3.65
CA LYS A 116 -26.28 4.44 3.22
C LYS A 116 -27.48 3.61 2.78
N LYS A 117 -27.25 2.53 2.04
CA LYS A 117 -28.32 1.64 1.57
C LYS A 117 -29.01 0.89 2.71
N LYS A 118 -28.24 0.42 3.71
CA LYS A 118 -28.82 -0.18 4.92
C LYS A 118 -29.63 0.81 5.72
N ALA A 119 -29.15 2.05 5.86
CA ALA A 119 -29.90 3.11 6.54
C ALA A 119 -31.20 3.48 5.81
N GLU A 120 -31.18 3.55 4.47
CA GLU A 120 -32.39 3.74 3.65
C GLU A 120 -33.38 2.59 3.84
N ALA A 121 -32.91 1.34 3.80
CA ALA A 121 -33.75 0.16 3.99
C ALA A 121 -34.38 0.10 5.40
N ALA A 122 -33.62 0.43 6.44
CA ALA A 122 -34.13 0.51 7.81
C ALA A 122 -35.23 1.56 7.94
N ARG A 123 -35.01 2.78 7.43
CA ARG A 123 -36.04 3.85 7.45
C ARG A 123 -37.30 3.45 6.68
N GLN A 124 -37.17 2.73 5.58
CA GLN A 124 -38.33 2.26 4.82
C GLN A 124 -39.09 1.18 5.59
N ALA A 125 -38.38 0.26 6.25
CA ALA A 125 -39.01 -0.74 7.12
C ALA A 125 -39.77 -0.09 8.27
N ASP A 126 -39.17 0.89 8.95
CA ASP A 126 -39.80 1.64 10.04
C ASP A 126 -41.09 2.35 9.57
N ARG A 127 -41.07 2.96 8.38
CA ARG A 127 -42.27 3.60 7.80
C ARG A 127 -43.38 2.61 7.51
N VAL A 128 -43.04 1.48 6.88
CA VAL A 128 -44.01 0.42 6.55
C VAL A 128 -44.60 -0.18 7.83
N GLU A 129 -43.80 -0.36 8.88
CA GLU A 129 -44.27 -0.83 10.18
C GLU A 129 -45.20 0.20 10.86
N GLN A 130 -44.86 1.49 10.81
CA GLN A 130 -45.73 2.55 11.32
C GLN A 130 -47.07 2.63 10.58
N GLU A 131 -47.05 2.60 9.25
CA GLU A 131 -48.26 2.57 8.42
C GLU A 131 -49.16 1.39 8.79
N LEU A 132 -48.58 0.19 8.96
CA LEU A 132 -49.32 -1.00 9.39
C LEU A 132 -49.95 -0.84 10.78
N ILE A 133 -49.21 -0.25 11.73
CA ILE A 133 -49.72 -0.01 13.10
C ILE A 133 -50.86 1.01 13.08
N ASP A 134 -50.73 2.08 12.30
CA ASP A 134 -51.77 3.11 12.17
C ASP A 134 -53.06 2.55 11.53
N ASP A 135 -52.91 1.73 10.49
CA ASP A 135 -54.02 1.01 9.84
C ASP A 135 -54.74 0.09 10.83
N LEU A 136 -54.00 -0.70 11.61
CA LEU A 136 -54.56 -1.60 12.63
C LEU A 136 -55.23 -0.85 13.79
N ALA A 137 -54.73 0.34 14.13
CA ALA A 137 -55.30 1.20 15.17
C ALA A 137 -56.56 1.96 14.71
N GLY A 138 -56.95 1.86 13.43
CA GLY A 138 -58.12 2.55 12.87
C GLY A 138 -57.97 4.08 12.83
N ARG A 139 -56.74 4.59 12.87
CA ARG A 139 -56.48 6.03 12.72
C ARG A 139 -56.46 6.36 11.22
N PRO A 140 -57.26 7.33 10.73
CA PRO A 140 -57.18 7.71 9.33
C PRO A 140 -55.79 8.32 9.07
N SER A 141 -55.04 7.68 8.16
CA SER A 141 -53.79 8.18 7.59
C SER A 141 -54.02 9.59 7.05
N LYS A 142 -53.42 10.60 7.69
CA LYS A 142 -53.55 12.01 7.28
C LYS A 142 -52.82 12.25 5.95
N VAL A 143 -53.44 11.87 4.83
CA VAL A 143 -53.04 12.25 3.48
C VAL A 143 -54.29 12.51 2.63
N THR A 144 -55.18 13.37 3.11
CA THR A 144 -56.18 14.06 2.27
C THR A 144 -56.78 15.18 3.09
N GLU A 145 -56.26 16.39 2.94
CA GLU A 145 -57.02 17.66 2.99
C GLU A 145 -56.02 18.81 2.87
N GLU A 146 -55.86 19.30 1.65
CA GLU A 146 -55.67 20.72 1.36
C GLU A 146 -56.13 20.91 -0.09
N SER A 147 -57.37 21.36 -0.23
CA SER A 147 -57.96 21.97 -1.44
C SER A 147 -58.00 23.48 -1.26
#